data_AF-A0A9Q7ZNR3-F1
#
_entry.id   AF-A0A9Q7ZNR3-F1
#
_cell.length_a   1.000
_cell.length_b   1.000
_cell.length_c   1.000
_cell.angle_alpha   90.00
_cell.angle_beta   90.00
_cell.angle_gamma   90.00
#
_symmetry.space_group_name_H-M   'P 1'
#
loop_
_entity.id
_entity.type
_entity.pdbx_description
1 polymer ?
#
loop_
_entity_poly.entity_id
_entity_poly.type
_entity_poly.pdbx_seq_one_letter_code
_entity_poly.pdbx_strand_id
1 'polypeptide(L)' 'MKRILLCVLALLPLLAHTGGKITMSDPDEQKLQGGKRLCTYENSIYLFTLVTRSQSCPYSRTFSTSDNEK' A
#
# COMPACT_ATOMS: atom_id res chain seq x y z
N MET A 1 18.79 21.81 32.00
CA MET A 1 19.28 20.68 31.18
C MET A 1 18.32 19.49 31.12
N LYS A 2 17.84 18.94 32.25
CA LYS A 2 16.99 17.72 32.29
C LYS A 2 15.62 17.85 31.57
N ARG A 3 14.98 19.03 31.64
CA ARG A 3 13.68 19.29 30.99
C ARG A 3 13.77 19.41 29.46
N ILE A 4 14.90 19.92 28.95
CA ILE A 4 15.13 20.03 27.50
C ILE A 4 15.30 18.62 26.90
N LEU A 5 16.02 17.73 27.61
CA LEU A 5 16.20 16.35 27.19
C LEU A 5 14.87 15.58 27.10
N LEU A 6 13.94 15.84 28.04
CA LEU A 6 12.59 15.26 28.03
C LEU A 6 11.73 15.76 26.85
N CYS A 7 11.83 17.05 26.49
CA CYS A 7 11.14 17.58 25.32
C CYS A 7 11.65 16.99 24.01
N VAL A 8 12.95 16.76 23.87
CA VAL A 8 13.52 16.14 22.68
C VAL A 8 13.05 14.70 22.55
N LEU A 9 13.02 13.92 23.64
CA LEU A 9 12.58 12.53 23.63
C LEU A 9 11.10 12.36 23.25
N ALA A 10 10.25 13.32 23.63
CA ALA A 10 8.83 13.32 23.30
C ALA A 10 8.52 13.64 21.82
N LEU A 11 9.47 14.22 21.07
CA LEU A 11 9.30 14.61 19.67
C LEU A 11 9.74 13.52 18.67
N LEU A 12 10.45 12.47 19.10
CA LEU A 12 10.87 11.37 18.22
C LEU A 12 9.74 10.59 17.51
N PRO A 13 8.52 10.39 18.09
CA PRO A 13 7.49 9.57 17.46
C PRO A 13 6.94 10.16 16.15
N LEU A 14 7.19 11.45 15.87
CA LEU A 14 6.63 12.15 14.71
C LEU A 14 7.35 11.82 13.39
N LEU A 15 8.49 11.14 13.43
CA LEU A 15 9.27 10.81 12.23
C LEU A 15 8.95 9.43 11.63
N ALA A 16 8.09 8.62 12.28
CA ALA A 16 7.82 7.25 11.86
C ALA A 16 6.72 7.09 10.79
N HIS A 17 6.13 8.18 10.30
CA HIS A 17 5.08 8.13 9.27
C HIS A 17 5.64 8.32 7.85
N THR A 18 6.70 7.62 7.48
CA THR A 18 6.98 7.37 6.06
C THR A 18 6.28 6.07 5.68
N GLY A 19 5.01 6.19 5.28
CA GLY A 19 4.32 5.10 4.61
C GLY A 19 5.17 4.56 3.46
N GLY A 20 5.51 3.27 3.52
CA GLY A 20 6.34 2.62 2.52
C GLY A 20 5.68 2.62 1.16
N LYS A 21 6.48 2.50 0.10
CA LYS A 21 5.98 2.25 -1.26
C LYS A 21 6.44 0.87 -1.66
N ILE A 22 5.52 0.05 -2.15
CA ILE A 22 5.82 -1.29 -2.66
C ILE A 22 5.36 -1.40 -4.11
N THR A 23 6.22 -1.93 -4.96
CA THR A 23 5.84 -2.29 -6.33
C THR A 23 5.54 -3.78 -6.36
N MET A 24 4.34 -4.14 -6.81
CA MET A 24 3.90 -5.52 -6.97
C MET A 24 3.61 -5.80 -8.43
N SER A 25 3.76 -7.05 -8.83
CA SER A 25 3.55 -7.51 -10.20
C SER A 25 2.76 -8.81 -10.20
N ASP A 26 2.31 -9.21 -11.39
CA ASP A 26 1.56 -10.46 -11.60
C ASP A 26 0.23 -10.50 -10.82
N PRO A 27 -0.71 -9.58 -11.12
CA PRO A 27 -2.00 -9.58 -10.44
C PRO A 27 -2.90 -10.75 -10.86
N ASP A 28 -3.71 -11.24 -9.92
CA ASP A 28 -4.87 -12.08 -10.24
C ASP A 28 -5.95 -11.22 -10.93
N GLU A 29 -6.42 -11.67 -12.09
CA GLU A 29 -7.42 -10.97 -12.89
C GLU A 29 -8.79 -11.66 -12.81
N GLN A 30 -9.80 -10.94 -12.33
CA GLN A 30 -11.19 -11.38 -12.36
C GLN A 30 -12.06 -10.43 -13.17
N LYS A 31 -12.86 -10.99 -14.09
CA LYS A 31 -13.85 -10.21 -14.86
C LYS A 31 -15.07 -9.95 -13.99
N LEU A 32 -15.43 -8.67 -13.88
CA LEU A 32 -16.65 -8.22 -13.20
C LEU A 32 -17.73 -7.85 -14.22
N GLN A 33 -18.97 -7.75 -13.75
CA GLN A 33 -20.09 -7.30 -14.57
C GLN A 33 -19.87 -5.88 -15.10
N GLY A 34 -20.44 -5.61 -16.29
CA GLY A 34 -20.34 -4.30 -16.93
C GLY A 34 -18.94 -3.96 -17.45
N GLY A 35 -18.17 -4.96 -17.90
CA GLY A 35 -16.85 -4.75 -18.51
C GLY A 35 -15.79 -4.22 -17.55
N LYS A 36 -15.99 -4.38 -16.24
CA LYS A 36 -14.99 -4.08 -15.23
C LYS A 36 -14.11 -5.30 -14.99
N ARG A 37 -12.94 -5.08 -14.42
CA ARG A 37 -12.02 -6.11 -13.96
C ARG A 37 -11.52 -5.78 -12.56
N LEU A 38 -11.40 -6.80 -11.73
CA LEU A 38 -10.73 -6.77 -10.44
C LEU A 38 -9.32 -7.30 -10.63
N CYS A 39 -8.34 -6.53 -10.17
CA CYS A 39 -6.92 -6.87 -10.16
C CYS A 39 -6.48 -7.00 -8.71
N THR A 40 -6.03 -8.18 -8.31
CA THR A 40 -5.58 -8.43 -6.94
C THR A 40 -4.07 -8.65 -6.94
N TYR A 41 -3.34 -7.80 -6.21
CA TYR A 41 -1.91 -7.91 -6.01
C TYR A 41 -1.69 -8.40 -4.58
N GLU A 42 -1.24 -9.64 -4.43
CA GLU A 42 -1.02 -10.27 -3.13
C GLU A 42 0.41 -10.77 -2.99
N ASN A 43 0.96 -10.63 -1.79
CA ASN A 43 2.14 -11.36 -1.33
C ASN A 43 1.91 -11.73 0.14
N SER A 44 2.90 -12.33 0.80
CA SER A 44 2.81 -12.81 2.18
C SER A 44 2.44 -11.73 3.23
N ILE A 45 2.59 -10.44 2.92
CA ILE A 45 2.42 -9.32 3.87
C ILE A 45 1.33 -8.34 3.43
N TYR A 46 1.06 -8.22 2.12
CA TYR A 46 0.20 -7.16 1.58
C TYR A 46 -0.82 -7.72 0.60
N LEU A 47 -2.02 -7.14 0.63
CA LEU A 47 -3.11 -7.41 -0.31
C LEU A 47 -3.65 -6.08 -0.84
N PHE A 48 -3.54 -5.86 -2.14
CA PHE A 48 -4.10 -4.68 -2.81
C PHE A 48 -5.08 -5.08 -3.90
N THR A 49 -6.26 -4.46 -3.89
CA THR A 49 -7.27 -4.65 -4.94
C THR A 49 -7.45 -3.39 -5.76
N LEU A 50 -7.56 -3.55 -7.07
CA LEU A 50 -7.81 -2.47 -8.01
C LEU A 50 -8.97 -2.86 -8.94
N VAL A 51 -9.98 -2.01 -9.05
CA VAL A 51 -11.03 -2.17 -10.06
C VAL A 51 -10.73 -1.26 -11.25
N THR A 52 -10.65 -1.83 -12.44
CA THR A 52 -10.41 -1.11 -13.70
C THR A 52 -11.44 -1.45 -14.77
N ARG A 53 -11.55 -0.60 -15.80
CA ARG A 53 -12.28 -0.90 -17.05
C ARG A 53 -11.35 -1.18 -18.22
N SER A 54 -10.05 -1.22 -17.97
CA SER A 54 -9.07 -1.61 -18.97
C SER A 54 -9.33 -3.03 -19.47
N GLN A 55 -8.85 -3.30 -20.69
CA GLN A 55 -8.88 -4.65 -21.26
C GLN A 55 -7.96 -5.64 -20.53
N SER A 56 -7.10 -5.19 -19.62
CA SER A 56 -6.26 -6.03 -18.76
C SER A 56 -5.82 -5.26 -17.51
N CYS A 57 -5.46 -6.00 -16.48
CA CYS A 57 -4.81 -5.45 -15.29
C CYS A 57 -3.38 -4.99 -15.60
N PRO A 58 -2.91 -3.89 -14.99
CA PRO A 58 -1.51 -3.49 -15.12
C PRO A 58 -0.60 -4.60 -14.61
N TYR A 59 0.38 -5.04 -15.40
CA TYR A 59 1.30 -6.10 -14.97
C TYR A 59 2.02 -5.75 -13.67
N SER A 60 2.39 -4.48 -13.49
CA SER A 60 3.05 -3.98 -12.28
C SER A 60 2.43 -2.67 -11.81
N ARG A 61 2.36 -2.48 -10.49
CA ARG A 61 1.81 -1.27 -9.87
C ARG A 61 2.46 -0.99 -8.52
N THR A 62 2.71 0.29 -8.25
CA THR A 62 3.22 0.75 -6.96
C THR A 62 2.08 1.19 -6.05
N PHE A 63 2.05 0.65 -4.84
CA PHE A 63 1.08 0.94 -3.79
C PHE A 63 1.75 1.62 -2.59
N SER A 64 0.96 2.34 -1.80
CA SER A 64 1.39 2.83 -0.48
C SER A 64 1.07 1.74 0.54
N THR A 65 2.03 1.39 1.39
CA THR A 65 1.89 0.31 2.38
C THR A 65 1.20 0.75 3.66
N SER A 66 0.90 2.05 3.81
CA SER A 66 0.46 2.68 5.06
C SER A 66 -0.86 2.16 5.67
N ASP A 67 -1.59 1.30 4.98
CA ASP A 67 -2.99 0.95 5.33
C ASP A 67 -3.43 -0.45 4.85
N ASN A 68 -2.53 -1.27 4.28
CA ASN A 68 -2.91 -2.49 3.56
C ASN A 68 -2.08 -3.71 3.97
N GLU A 69 -1.62 -3.72 5.22
CA GLU A 69 -0.98 -4.86 5.87
C GLU A 69 -2.04 -5.91 6.20
N LYS A 70 -1.73 -7.19 5.99
CA LYS A 70 -2.64 -8.31 6.30
C LYS A 70 -2.67 -8.65 7.79
#